data_AF-A0A965AGE4-F1
#
_entry.id   AF-A0A965AGE4-F1
#
_cell.length_a   1.000
_cell.length_b   1.000
_cell.length_c   1.000
_cell.angle_alpha   90.00
_cell.angle_beta   90.00
_cell.angle_gamma   90.00
#
_symmetry.space_group_name_H-M   'P 1'
#
loop_
_entity.id
_entity.type
_entity.pdbx_description
1 polymer ?
#
loop_
_entity_poly.entity_id
_entity_poly.type
_entity_poly.pdbx_seq_one_letter_code
_entity_poly.pdbx_strand_id
1 'polypeptide(L)' 'MVGGQFAGHDQNPGEVMEDANGKKYKAFYGMSSDKAQETHFGKMNSYRASEGRVLKIPYKGDMNNTILDYLGGLRST' A
#
# COMPACT_ATOMS: atom_id res chain seq x y z
N MET A 1 -12.73 7.80 1.69
CA MET A 1 -11.92 6.70 1.10
C MET A 1 -10.57 6.69 1.77
N VAL A 2 -10.08 5.54 2.24
CA VAL A 2 -8.79 5.41 2.95
C VAL A 2 -7.91 4.41 2.20
N GLY A 3 -6.67 4.79 1.87
CA GLY A 3 -5.69 3.91 1.23
C GLY A 3 -4.69 3.31 2.21
N GLY A 4 -3.96 4.18 2.93
CA GLY A 4 -2.82 3.76 3.75
C GLY A 4 -3.15 2.75 4.86
N GLN A 5 -4.34 2.85 5.49
CA GLN A 5 -4.70 1.91 6.56
C GLN A 5 -4.93 0.50 6.05
N PHE A 6 -5.44 0.35 4.83
CA PHE A 6 -5.66 -0.94 4.18
C PHE A 6 -4.49 -1.39 3.30
N ALA A 7 -3.34 -0.71 3.39
CA ALA A 7 -2.10 -1.17 2.74
C ALA A 7 -1.34 -2.14 3.66
N GLY A 8 -0.63 -3.10 3.06
CA GLY A 8 0.22 -4.07 3.77
C GLY A 8 -0.44 -5.41 4.09
N HIS A 9 -1.64 -5.68 3.58
CA HIS A 9 -2.40 -6.91 3.80
C HIS A 9 -2.24 -7.93 2.67
N ASP A 10 -2.66 -9.17 2.94
CA ASP A 10 -2.66 -10.28 1.98
C ASP A 10 -3.42 -9.96 0.70
N GLN A 11 -4.58 -9.32 0.84
CA GLN A 11 -5.47 -8.97 -0.27
C GLN A 11 -4.93 -7.82 -1.13
N ASN A 12 -3.88 -7.12 -0.71
CA ASN A 12 -3.27 -6.11 -1.55
C ASN A 12 -2.37 -6.75 -2.62
N PRO A 13 -2.33 -6.18 -3.84
CA PRO A 13 -1.39 -6.62 -4.88
C PRO A 13 0.07 -6.42 -4.45
N GLY A 14 0.97 -7.17 -5.08
CA GLY A 14 2.42 -7.12 -4.83
C GLY A 14 2.90 -8.17 -3.83
N GLU A 15 4.19 -8.50 -3.93
CA GLU A 15 4.84 -9.54 -3.13
C GLU A 15 5.18 -9.06 -1.70
N VAL A 16 5.27 -10.02 -0.78
CA VAL A 16 5.77 -9.79 0.57
C VAL A 16 7.30 -9.89 0.54
N MET A 17 7.95 -8.77 0.83
CA MET A 17 9.41 -8.69 0.94
C MET A 17 9.84 -8.86 2.39
N GLU A 18 10.96 -9.55 2.61
CA GLU A 18 11.55 -9.73 3.95
C GLU A 18 12.90 -9.00 4.01
N ASP A 19 13.10 -8.17 5.03
CA ASP A 19 14.38 -7.50 5.29
C ASP A 19 15.35 -8.45 6.04
N ALA A 20 16.65 -8.11 6.06
CA ALA A 20 17.70 -8.87 6.75
C ALA A 20 17.45 -9.12 8.26
N ASN A 21 16.52 -8.38 8.88
CA ASN A 21 16.12 -8.54 10.28
C ASN A 21 14.86 -9.43 10.45
N GLY A 22 14.42 -10.15 9.41
CA GLY A 22 13.22 -11.00 9.41
C GLY A 22 11.89 -10.24 9.41
N LYS A 23 11.92 -8.90 9.22
CA LYS A 23 10.70 -8.09 9.14
C LYS A 23 10.11 -8.14 7.73
N LYS A 24 8.80 -8.41 7.66
CA LYS A 24 8.05 -8.50 6.40
C LYS A 24 7.39 -7.16 6.05
N TYR A 25 7.40 -6.82 4.77
CA TYR A 25 6.84 -5.58 4.22
C TYR A 25 6.14 -5.84 2.89
N LYS A 26 5.18 -4.99 2.53
CA LYS A 26 4.65 -4.88 1.15
C LYS A 26 4.88 -3.48 0.61
N ALA A 27 5.07 -3.37 -0.69
CA ALA A 27 5.18 -2.08 -1.36
C ALA A 27 3.80 -1.41 -1.47
N PHE A 28 3.74 -0.13 -1.17
CA PHE A 28 2.56 0.71 -1.36
C PHE A 28 2.99 1.99 -2.06
N TYR A 29 2.29 2.40 -3.10
CA TYR A 29 2.66 3.61 -3.83
C TYR A 29 1.44 4.41 -4.26
N GLY A 30 1.59 5.73 -4.27
CA GLY A 30 0.57 6.62 -4.80
C GLY A 30 0.46 6.49 -6.33
N MET A 31 -0.75 6.65 -6.87
CA MET A 31 -1.01 6.51 -8.32
C MET A 31 -0.34 7.60 -9.18
N SER A 32 0.09 8.71 -8.57
CA SER A 32 0.89 9.76 -9.22
C SER A 32 2.41 9.58 -9.01
N SER A 33 2.86 8.40 -8.57
CA SER A 33 4.29 8.09 -8.46
C SER A 33 4.86 7.59 -9.78
N ASP A 34 6.17 7.74 -9.97
CA ASP A 34 6.90 7.21 -11.13
C ASP A 34 6.58 5.73 -11.35
N LYS A 35 6.63 4.95 -10.26
CA LYS A 35 6.32 3.52 -10.28
C LYS A 35 4.92 3.22 -10.81
N ALA A 36 3.91 4.02 -10.44
CA ALA A 36 2.56 3.87 -10.98
C ALA A 36 2.47 4.27 -12.45
N GLN A 37 3.13 5.37 -12.84
CA GLN A 37 3.13 5.84 -14.23
C GLN A 37 3.83 4.84 -15.16
N GLU A 38 4.96 4.26 -14.74
CA GLU A 38 5.64 3.20 -15.46
C GLU A 38 4.79 1.93 -15.56
N THR A 39 4.21 1.47 -14.46
CA THR A 39 3.42 0.23 -14.42
C THR A 39 2.16 0.30 -15.30
N HIS A 40 1.46 1.44 -15.29
CA HIS A 40 0.16 1.57 -15.96
C HIS A 40 0.20 2.28 -17.32
N PHE A 41 1.18 3.15 -17.55
CA PHE A 41 1.29 3.97 -18.77
C PHE A 41 2.60 3.74 -19.52
N GLY A 42 3.48 2.87 -19.03
CA GLY A 42 4.73 2.46 -19.67
C GLY A 42 5.87 3.49 -19.59
N LYS A 43 5.56 4.75 -19.29
CA LYS A 43 6.55 5.81 -19.05
C LYS A 43 5.94 6.99 -18.31
N MET A 44 6.80 7.69 -17.57
CA MET A 44 6.52 9.05 -17.13
C MET A 44 6.88 10.02 -18.25
N ASN A 45 5.93 10.85 -18.71
CA ASN A 45 6.25 11.89 -19.68
C ASN A 45 7.14 12.97 -19.03
N SER A 46 8.12 13.49 -19.76
CA SER A 46 9.12 14.44 -19.26
C SER A 46 8.55 15.76 -18.73
N TYR A 47 7.33 16.13 -19.13
CA TYR A 47 6.64 17.34 -18.64
C TYR A 47 5.83 17.10 -17.36
N ARG A 48 5.75 15.87 -16.85
CA ARG A 48 5.02 15.53 -15.62
C ARG A 48 6.01 15.30 -14.49
N ALA A 49 5.70 15.84 -13.32
CA ALA A 49 6.45 15.58 -12.08
C ALA A 49 5.76 14.48 -11.27
N SER A 50 6.57 13.67 -10.59
CA SER A 50 6.10 12.62 -9.68
C SER A 50 5.60 13.24 -8.40
N GLU A 51 4.31 13.07 -8.11
CA GLU A 51 3.69 13.61 -6.89
C GLU A 51 3.39 12.50 -5.87
N GLY A 52 3.41 11.24 -6.32
CA GLY A 52 3.24 10.07 -5.46
C GLY A 52 4.55 9.61 -4.83
N ARG A 53 4.45 8.96 -3.68
CA ARG A 53 5.59 8.31 -3.01
C ARG A 53 5.44 6.81 -3.06
N VAL A 54 6.57 6.10 -3.12
CA VAL A 54 6.65 4.65 -2.92
C VAL A 54 7.13 4.40 -1.50
N LEU A 55 6.36 3.63 -0.74
CA LEU A 55 6.57 3.31 0.65
C LEU A 55 6.63 1.81 0.84
N LYS A 56 7.43 1.36 1.81
CA LYS A 56 7.36 -0.01 2.34
C LYS A 56 6.49 0.01 3.57
N ILE A 57 5.36 -0.70 3.53
CA ILE A 57 4.44 -0.81 4.65
C ILE A 57 4.72 -2.13 5.36
N PRO A 58 4.86 -2.15 6.69
CA PRO A 58 4.95 -3.38 7.45
C PRO A 58 3.81 -4.32 7.08
N TYR A 59 4.12 -5.60 6.90
CA TYR A 59 3.12 -6.60 6.58
C TYR A 59 2.18 -6.80 7.77
N LYS A 60 0.87 -6.74 7.50
CA LYS A 60 -0.19 -6.75 8.50
C LYS A 60 -1.04 -8.03 8.51
N GLY A 61 -0.78 -8.97 7.60
CA GLY A 61 -1.58 -10.20 7.46
C GLY A 61 -2.96 -9.96 6.83
N ASP A 62 -3.94 -10.79 7.19
CA ASP A 62 -5.31 -10.74 6.66
C ASP A 62 -6.02 -9.41 6.99
N MET A 63 -6.55 -8.75 5.96
CA MET A 63 -7.33 -7.52 6.05
C MET A 63 -8.61 -7.64 6.88
N ASN A 64 -9.21 -8.84 7.00
CA ASN A 64 -10.44 -9.05 7.78
C ASN A 64 -10.29 -8.58 9.22
N ASN A 65 -9.12 -8.79 9.82
CA ASN A 65 -8.83 -8.36 11.20
C ASN A 65 -8.94 -6.83 11.33
N THR A 66 -8.33 -6.09 10.39
CA THR A 66 -8.40 -4.63 10.36
C THR A 66 -9.83 -4.13 10.09
N ILE A 67 -10.57 -4.77 9.19
CA ILE A 67 -11.96 -4.39 8.90
C ILE A 67 -12.84 -4.55 10.14
N LEU A 68 -12.74 -5.70 10.83
CA LEU A 68 -13.53 -5.98 12.02
C LEU A 68 -13.22 -4.99 13.16
N ASP A 69 -11.97 -4.59 13.33
CA ASP A 69 -11.56 -3.58 14.31
C ASP A 69 -12.21 -2.21 14.02
N TYR A 70 -12.13 -1.73 12.78
CA TYR A 70 -12.79 -0.48 12.37
C TYR A 70 -14.31 -0.54 12.52
N LEU A 71 -14.94 -1.64 12.11
CA LEU A 71 -16.39 -1.83 12.27
C LEU A 71 -16.80 -1.95 13.74
N GLY A 72 -15.96 -2.56 14.59
CA GLY A 72 -16.15 -2.60 16.03
C GLY A 72 -16.11 -1.20 16.64
N GLY A 73 -15.10 -0.41 16.29
CA GLY A 73 -14.97 0.98 16.74
C GLY A 73 -16.14 1.86 16.32
N LEU A 74 -16.58 1.76 15.06
CA LEU A 74 -17.74 2.52 14.56
C LEU A 74 -19.06 2.15 15.25
N ARG A 75 -19.25 0.88 15.65
CA ARG A 75 -20.45 0.46 16.40
C ARG A 75 -20.42 0.86 17.87
N SER A 76 -19.25 1.20 18.40
CA SER A 76 -19.07 1.56 19.80
C SER A 76 -19.38 3.03 20.08
N THR A 77 -19.45 3.87 19.05
CA THR A 77 -19.86 5.29 19.10
C THR A 77 -21.32 5.45 18.75
#